data_AF-A0A4Q2A343-F1
#
_entry.id   AF-A0A4Q2A343-F1
#
_cell.length_a   1.000
_cell.length_b   1.000
_cell.length_c   1.000
_cell.angle_alpha   90.00
_cell.angle_beta   90.00
_cell.angle_gamma   90.00
#
_symmetry.space_group_name_H-M   'P 1'
#
loop_
_entity.id
_entity.type
_entity.pdbx_description
1 polymer ?
#
loop_
_entity_poly.entity_id
_entity_poly.type
_entity_poly.pdbx_seq_one_letter_code
_entity_poly.pdbx_strand_id
1 'polypeptide(L)'
;MKVLIENLISIGDIINWIYAAIGAFVAYIVLHRMQNNRERHSMVKEIEDTINDLLMREEAKSSNLNNDFKCQTVMYRTILHDESAWDMFKKENISIDGNQRFVRIRNTDQHIELVGTTLLHETLIIFRRMQKLYVDKIIKDEDLKDLWREIIPFMRAGKIEFFISYFGEDDVKPIISICLHCIYASLKSHHESATKYIANMKSEDVDFERYIRKSSNVKFLKKKVILKLLNASDVNRYIDVIAEASETNII
;
A
#
# COMPACT_ATOMS: atom_id res chain seq x y z
N MET A 1 0.34 21.54 76.05
CA MET A 1 -0.22 21.71 74.69
C MET A 1 0.92 21.80 73.68
N LYS A 2 1.60 20.69 73.43
CA LYS A 2 2.62 20.51 72.38
C LYS A 2 2.42 19.10 71.83
N VAL A 3 1.39 18.96 71.01
CA VAL A 3 1.18 17.81 70.12
C VAL A 3 0.89 18.41 68.77
N LEU A 4 1.92 18.96 68.16
CA LEU A 4 1.92 19.42 66.77
C LEU A 4 3.39 19.40 66.38
N ILE A 5 3.66 18.71 65.26
CA ILE A 5 4.97 18.45 64.65
C ILE A 5 5.59 17.13 65.14
N GLU A 6 5.27 16.03 64.45
CA GLU A 6 6.23 15.01 63.99
C GLU A 6 5.52 13.94 63.13
N ASN A 7 4.82 14.38 62.09
CA ASN A 7 4.68 13.57 60.88
C ASN A 7 5.52 14.25 59.79
N LEU A 8 6.83 14.35 60.03
CA LEU A 8 7.76 14.65 58.93
C LEU A 8 7.81 13.40 58.07
N ILE A 9 7.06 13.42 56.97
CA ILE A 9 7.24 12.46 55.88
C ILE A 9 8.74 12.41 55.60
N SER A 10 9.35 11.24 55.77
CA SER A 10 10.78 11.05 55.58
C SER A 10 11.13 11.44 54.14
N ILE A 11 12.28 12.08 53.93
CA ILE A 11 12.79 12.35 52.58
C ILE A 11 12.87 11.03 51.77
N GLY A 12 13.10 9.90 52.44
CA GLY A 12 13.04 8.56 51.83
C GLY A 12 11.65 8.17 51.33
N ASP A 13 10.58 8.56 52.02
CA ASP A 13 9.20 8.32 51.60
C ASP A 13 8.83 9.19 50.39
N ILE A 14 9.25 10.46 50.40
CA ILE A 14 9.06 11.39 49.27
C ILE A 14 9.78 10.85 48.02
N ILE A 15 11.02 10.37 48.18
CA ILE A 15 11.80 9.79 47.08
C ILE A 15 11.15 8.49 46.56
N ASN A 16 10.67 7.61 47.43
CA ASN A 16 9.96 6.40 47.02
C ASN A 16 8.66 6.71 46.28
N TRP A 17 7.93 7.74 46.69
CA TRP A 17 6.72 8.18 45.99
C TRP A 17 7.04 8.76 44.61
N ILE A 18 8.14 9.49 44.47
CA ILE A 18 8.63 9.99 43.17
C ILE A 18 9.00 8.82 42.25
N TYR A 19 9.73 7.82 42.73
CA TYR A 19 10.07 6.64 41.93
C TYR A 19 8.83 5.80 41.56
N ALA A 20 7.87 5.66 42.47
CA ALA A 20 6.61 4.99 42.19
C ALA A 20 5.79 5.73 41.12
N ALA A 21 5.75 7.07 41.16
CA ALA A 21 5.06 7.89 40.16
C ALA A 21 5.72 7.79 38.77
N ILE A 22 7.07 7.83 38.71
CA ILE A 22 7.82 7.64 37.45
C ILE A 22 7.61 6.22 36.91
N GLY A 23 7.67 5.21 37.77
CA GLY A 23 7.41 3.81 37.40
C GLY A 23 6.00 3.59 36.86
N ALA A 24 4.99 4.16 37.51
CA ALA A 24 3.59 4.12 37.07
C ALA A 24 3.40 4.86 35.72
N PHE A 25 4.08 5.99 35.52
CA PHE A 25 4.04 6.74 34.27
C PHE A 25 4.68 5.97 33.11
N VAL A 26 5.86 5.36 33.34
CA VAL A 26 6.52 4.50 32.34
C VAL A 26 5.66 3.27 32.04
N ALA A 27 5.11 2.62 33.06
CA ALA A 27 4.19 1.48 32.88
C ALA A 27 2.93 1.89 32.11
N TYR A 28 2.36 3.06 32.40
CA TYR A 28 1.23 3.62 31.65
C TYR A 28 1.57 3.85 30.18
N ILE A 29 2.72 4.48 29.88
CA ILE A 29 3.19 4.66 28.49
C ILE A 29 3.35 3.31 27.80
N VAL A 30 3.95 2.33 28.46
CA VAL A 30 4.18 0.98 27.90
C VAL A 30 2.85 0.27 27.65
N LEU A 31 1.94 0.25 28.62
CA LEU A 31 0.62 -0.38 28.50
C LEU A 31 -0.22 0.30 27.43
N HIS A 32 -0.23 1.64 27.40
CA HIS A 32 -0.93 2.41 26.38
C HIS A 32 -0.34 2.13 24.99
N ARG A 33 0.99 2.06 24.87
CA ARG A 33 1.67 1.69 23.62
C ARG A 33 1.35 0.26 23.20
N MET A 34 1.26 -0.68 24.15
CA MET A 34 0.86 -2.07 23.88
C MET A 34 -0.60 -2.18 23.42
N GLN A 35 -1.53 -1.46 24.06
CA GLN A 35 -2.94 -1.40 23.66
C GLN A 35 -3.10 -0.82 22.26
N ASN A 36 -2.51 0.35 22.00
CA ASN A 36 -2.53 0.98 20.69
C ASN A 36 -1.88 0.08 19.62
N ASN A 37 -0.80 -0.64 19.97
CA ASN A 37 -0.18 -1.61 19.07
C ASN A 37 -1.11 -2.79 18.77
N ARG A 38 -1.82 -3.34 19.76
CA ARG A 38 -2.76 -4.45 19.54
C ARG A 38 -3.95 -4.04 18.66
N GLU A 39 -4.54 -2.88 18.93
CA GLU A 39 -5.62 -2.33 18.11
C GLU A 39 -5.15 -2.10 16.67
N ARG A 40 -3.94 -1.55 16.50
CA ARG A 40 -3.32 -1.40 15.18
C ARG A 40 -3.14 -2.75 14.48
N HIS A 41 -2.58 -3.76 15.13
CA HIS A 41 -2.38 -5.07 14.50
C HIS A 41 -3.72 -5.70 14.10
N SER A 42 -4.78 -5.51 14.88
CA SER A 42 -6.13 -5.96 14.50
C SER A 42 -6.63 -5.26 13.25
N MET A 43 -6.45 -3.94 13.14
CA MET A 43 -6.86 -3.17 11.97
C MET A 43 -6.03 -3.50 10.73
N VAL A 44 -4.72 -3.72 10.87
CA VAL A 44 -3.85 -4.16 9.77
C VAL A 44 -4.29 -5.53 9.28
N LYS A 45 -4.53 -6.48 10.20
CA LYS A 45 -5.02 -7.81 9.86
C LYS A 45 -6.37 -7.74 9.12
N GLU A 46 -7.30 -6.89 9.54
CA GLU A 46 -8.58 -6.71 8.86
C GLU A 46 -8.38 -6.25 7.40
N ILE A 47 -7.39 -5.39 7.14
CA ILE A 47 -7.05 -4.95 5.78
C ILE A 47 -6.41 -6.07 4.98
N GLU A 48 -5.49 -6.81 5.57
CA GLU A 48 -4.86 -7.98 4.94
C GLU A 48 -5.93 -9.01 4.54
N ASP A 49 -6.82 -9.36 5.47
CA ASP A 49 -7.93 -10.28 5.24
C ASP A 49 -8.86 -9.73 4.13
N THR A 50 -9.21 -8.43 4.18
CA THR A 50 -10.08 -7.81 3.16
C THR A 50 -9.44 -7.80 1.76
N ILE A 51 -8.15 -7.47 1.66
CA ILE A 51 -7.41 -7.48 0.39
C ILE A 51 -7.29 -8.91 -0.13
N ASN A 52 -6.96 -9.86 0.74
CA ASN A 52 -6.81 -11.25 0.35
C ASN A 52 -8.15 -11.83 -0.14
N ASP A 53 -9.25 -11.55 0.58
CA ASP A 53 -10.59 -11.93 0.17
C ASP A 53 -10.95 -11.33 -1.19
N LEU A 54 -10.68 -10.05 -1.43
CA LEU A 54 -10.88 -9.42 -2.75
C LEU A 54 -10.08 -10.14 -3.85
N LEU A 55 -8.81 -10.43 -3.59
CA LEU A 55 -7.90 -11.04 -4.56
C LEU A 55 -8.25 -12.50 -4.88
N MET A 56 -8.85 -13.22 -3.93
CA MET A 56 -9.24 -14.62 -4.08
C MET A 56 -10.64 -14.80 -4.70
N ARG A 57 -11.42 -13.74 -4.87
CA ARG A 57 -12.77 -13.84 -5.46
C ARG A 57 -12.73 -14.27 -6.93
N GLU A 58 -13.57 -15.24 -7.25
CA GLU A 58 -13.77 -15.79 -8.59
C GLU A 58 -14.78 -14.94 -9.39
N GLU A 59 -14.47 -13.65 -9.55
CA GLU A 59 -15.28 -12.70 -10.32
C GLU A 59 -14.51 -12.11 -11.52
N ALA A 60 -13.43 -12.77 -11.93
CA ALA A 60 -12.70 -12.49 -13.15
C ALA A 60 -12.89 -13.63 -14.16
N LYS A 61 -12.63 -13.36 -15.43
CA LYS A 61 -12.64 -14.39 -16.48
C LYS A 61 -11.40 -14.29 -17.34
N SER A 62 -10.88 -15.45 -17.72
CA SER A 62 -9.72 -15.58 -18.59
C SER A 62 -10.00 -16.65 -19.63
N SER A 63 -9.59 -16.40 -20.87
CA SER A 63 -9.76 -17.32 -21.99
C SER A 63 -8.51 -17.32 -22.84
N ASN A 64 -7.93 -18.50 -23.03
CA ASN A 64 -6.91 -18.72 -24.04
C ASN A 64 -7.61 -19.15 -25.34
N LEU A 65 -7.55 -18.33 -26.39
CA LEU A 65 -8.28 -18.55 -27.64
C LEU A 65 -7.83 -19.83 -28.38
N ASN A 66 -6.69 -20.42 -28.01
CA ASN A 66 -6.15 -21.62 -28.63
C ASN A 66 -6.76 -22.96 -28.13
N ASN A 67 -7.45 -22.98 -26.98
CA ASN A 67 -8.02 -24.21 -26.39
C ASN A 67 -9.46 -23.95 -25.93
N ASP A 68 -10.42 -24.13 -26.83
CA ASP A 68 -11.87 -23.97 -26.63
C ASP A 68 -12.30 -22.58 -26.11
N PHE A 69 -13.16 -21.91 -26.89
CA PHE A 69 -13.69 -20.54 -26.71
C PHE A 69 -14.45 -20.23 -25.39
N LYS A 70 -14.33 -21.05 -24.35
CA LYS A 70 -15.03 -20.85 -23.08
C LYS A 70 -14.14 -20.06 -22.11
N CYS A 71 -14.49 -18.79 -21.92
CA CYS A 71 -14.02 -17.98 -20.81
C CYS A 71 -14.23 -18.74 -19.49
N GLN A 72 -13.13 -19.07 -18.80
CA GLN A 72 -13.17 -19.70 -17.49
C GLN A 72 -13.21 -18.62 -16.42
N THR A 73 -14.04 -18.82 -15.40
CA THR A 73 -14.01 -17.99 -14.20
C THR A 73 -12.72 -18.25 -13.44
N VAL A 74 -12.02 -17.18 -13.07
CA VAL A 74 -10.74 -17.22 -12.37
C VAL A 74 -10.74 -16.22 -11.21
N MET A 75 -9.81 -16.38 -10.28
CA MET A 75 -9.59 -15.44 -9.19
C MET A 75 -9.12 -14.08 -9.72
N TYR A 76 -9.46 -13.00 -9.01
CA TYR A 76 -9.00 -11.65 -9.39
C TYR A 76 -7.47 -11.54 -9.44
N ARG A 77 -6.77 -12.19 -8.50
CA ARG A 77 -5.30 -12.23 -8.48
C ARG A 77 -4.70 -12.76 -9.78
N THR A 78 -5.35 -13.73 -10.43
CA THR A 78 -4.84 -14.34 -11.66
C THR A 78 -4.71 -13.32 -12.77
N ILE A 79 -5.68 -12.42 -12.92
CA ILE A 79 -5.67 -11.39 -13.98
C ILE A 79 -4.85 -10.14 -13.63
N LEU A 80 -4.31 -10.05 -12.41
CA LEU A 80 -3.41 -8.97 -11.98
C LEU A 80 -1.94 -9.22 -12.36
N HIS A 81 -1.63 -10.31 -13.06
CA HIS A 81 -0.28 -10.61 -13.54
C HIS A 81 0.31 -9.48 -14.39
N ASP A 82 1.64 -9.42 -14.50
CA ASP A 82 2.34 -8.38 -15.26
C ASP A 82 2.76 -8.82 -16.68
N GLU A 83 2.42 -10.05 -17.09
CA GLU A 83 2.85 -10.62 -18.39
C GLU A 83 2.39 -9.82 -19.63
N SER A 84 1.30 -9.08 -19.51
CA SER A 84 0.81 -8.18 -20.57
C SER A 84 0.09 -6.98 -19.98
N ALA A 85 0.11 -5.85 -20.69
CA ALA A 85 -0.55 -4.63 -20.22
C ALA A 85 -2.07 -4.76 -20.25
N TRP A 86 -2.75 -4.04 -19.35
CA TRP A 86 -4.18 -3.80 -19.42
C TRP A 86 -4.45 -2.76 -20.51
N ASP A 87 -5.46 -3.02 -21.34
CA ASP A 87 -5.95 -2.09 -22.35
C ASP A 87 -6.65 -0.91 -21.67
N MET A 88 -6.54 0.30 -22.25
CA MET A 88 -7.32 1.44 -21.76
C MET A 88 -8.82 1.16 -21.82
N PHE A 89 -9.56 1.64 -20.83
CA PHE A 89 -11.00 1.44 -20.79
C PHE A 89 -11.69 2.17 -21.95
N LYS A 90 -12.56 1.43 -22.64
CA LYS A 90 -13.52 1.94 -23.62
C LYS A 90 -14.90 1.40 -23.27
N LYS A 91 -15.96 2.19 -23.44
CA LYS A 91 -17.34 1.77 -23.08
C LYS A 91 -17.80 0.51 -23.83
N GLU A 92 -17.28 0.29 -25.03
CA GLU A 92 -17.50 -0.91 -25.86
C GLU A 92 -16.89 -2.20 -25.27
N ASN A 93 -16.03 -2.09 -24.26
CA ASN A 93 -15.42 -3.24 -23.57
C ASN A 93 -16.30 -3.84 -22.48
N ILE A 94 -17.52 -3.32 -22.27
CA ILE A 94 -18.43 -3.81 -21.24
C ILE A 94 -19.25 -4.97 -21.80
N SER A 95 -19.20 -6.11 -21.13
CA SER A 95 -20.10 -7.24 -21.37
C SER A 95 -20.94 -7.52 -20.13
N ILE A 96 -22.11 -8.12 -20.35
CA ILE A 96 -23.00 -8.57 -19.26
C ILE A 96 -23.03 -10.09 -19.36
N ASP A 97 -22.76 -10.77 -18.25
CA ASP A 97 -22.97 -12.20 -18.13
C ASP A 97 -23.66 -12.50 -16.79
N GLY A 98 -24.82 -13.15 -16.88
CA GLY A 98 -25.75 -13.29 -15.77
C GLY A 98 -26.15 -11.93 -15.18
N ASN A 99 -25.98 -11.79 -13.86
CA ASN A 99 -26.29 -10.57 -13.12
C ASN A 99 -25.08 -9.65 -12.90
N GLN A 100 -23.96 -9.93 -13.57
CA GLN A 100 -22.70 -9.19 -13.35
C GLN A 100 -22.23 -8.51 -14.64
N ARG A 101 -21.76 -7.27 -14.48
CA ARG A 101 -21.09 -6.51 -15.53
C ARG A 101 -19.60 -6.79 -15.48
N PHE A 102 -19.04 -7.12 -16.63
CA PHE A 102 -17.62 -7.37 -16.83
C PHE A 102 -17.03 -6.31 -17.75
N VAL A 103 -15.78 -5.92 -17.49
CA VAL A 103 -15.01 -5.02 -18.33
C VAL A 103 -13.84 -5.80 -18.91
N ARG A 104 -13.65 -5.71 -20.23
CA ARG A 104 -12.47 -6.26 -20.88
C ARG A 104 -11.24 -5.42 -20.54
N ILE A 105 -10.27 -6.08 -19.94
CA ILE A 105 -8.98 -5.51 -19.53
C ILE A 105 -7.85 -5.95 -20.44
N ARG A 106 -7.99 -7.09 -21.14
CA ARG A 106 -7.02 -7.52 -22.15
C ARG A 106 -7.74 -8.17 -23.33
N ASN A 107 -7.33 -7.81 -24.53
CA ASN A 107 -7.82 -8.38 -25.77
C ASN A 107 -6.67 -8.58 -26.77
N THR A 108 -5.97 -9.69 -26.67
CA THR A 108 -5.00 -10.10 -27.69
C THR A 108 -5.60 -11.19 -28.57
N ASP A 109 -4.99 -11.42 -29.74
CA ASP A 109 -5.42 -12.48 -30.68
C ASP A 109 -5.43 -13.89 -30.06
N GLN A 110 -4.81 -14.06 -28.90
CA GLN A 110 -4.68 -15.35 -28.20
C GLN A 110 -5.30 -15.34 -26.79
N HIS A 111 -5.63 -14.19 -26.21
CA HIS A 111 -6.01 -14.09 -24.81
C HIS A 111 -7.04 -12.98 -24.56
N ILE A 112 -8.16 -13.35 -23.93
CA ILE A 112 -9.19 -12.40 -23.49
C ILE A 112 -9.32 -12.48 -21.99
N GLU A 113 -9.25 -11.32 -21.34
CA GLU A 113 -9.49 -11.22 -19.90
C GLU A 113 -10.51 -10.14 -19.56
N LEU A 114 -11.37 -10.51 -18.62
CA LEU A 114 -12.49 -9.71 -18.16
C LEU A 114 -12.42 -9.61 -16.63
N VAL A 115 -12.71 -8.43 -16.11
CA VAL A 115 -12.83 -8.17 -14.67
C VAL A 115 -14.26 -7.78 -14.33
N GLY A 116 -14.82 -8.35 -13.27
CA GLY A 116 -16.08 -7.89 -12.71
C GLY A 116 -15.99 -6.42 -12.28
N THR A 117 -16.98 -5.62 -12.67
CA THR A 117 -17.07 -4.20 -12.25
C THR A 117 -17.07 -4.06 -10.73
N THR A 118 -17.73 -4.97 -10.01
CA THR A 118 -17.73 -5.02 -8.53
C THR A 118 -16.31 -5.03 -7.97
N LEU A 119 -15.42 -5.88 -8.49
CA LEU A 119 -14.02 -5.96 -8.06
C LEU A 119 -13.27 -4.63 -8.26
N LEU A 120 -13.52 -3.95 -9.37
CA LEU A 120 -12.91 -2.64 -9.65
C LEU A 120 -13.35 -1.59 -8.62
N HIS A 121 -14.65 -1.52 -8.33
CA HIS A 121 -15.20 -0.59 -7.35
C HIS A 121 -14.72 -0.90 -5.93
N GLU A 122 -14.65 -2.18 -5.56
CA GLU A 122 -14.16 -2.58 -4.24
C GLU A 122 -12.67 -2.33 -4.06
N THR A 123 -11.87 -2.55 -5.10
CA THR A 123 -10.45 -2.18 -5.12
C THR A 123 -10.30 -0.70 -4.78
N LEU A 124 -11.05 0.17 -5.48
CA LEU A 124 -11.03 1.61 -5.23
C LEU A 124 -11.39 1.97 -3.77
N ILE A 125 -12.41 1.32 -3.21
CA ILE A 125 -12.86 1.55 -1.84
C ILE A 125 -11.80 1.10 -0.82
N ILE A 126 -11.16 -0.05 -1.04
CA ILE A 126 -10.12 -0.57 -0.17
C ILE A 126 -8.93 0.39 -0.15
N PHE A 127 -8.44 0.82 -1.32
CA PHE A 127 -7.32 1.76 -1.41
C PHE A 127 -7.66 3.14 -0.79
N ARG A 128 -8.91 3.61 -0.91
CA ARG A 128 -9.40 4.82 -0.19
C ARG A 128 -9.31 4.66 1.33
N ARG A 129 -9.77 3.53 1.85
CA ARG A 129 -9.72 3.23 3.29
C ARG A 129 -8.28 3.14 3.77
N MET A 130 -7.42 2.41 3.06
CA MET A 130 -6.00 2.31 3.37
C MET A 130 -5.33 3.69 3.38
N GLN A 131 -5.59 4.54 2.38
CA GLN A 131 -5.05 5.89 2.34
C GLN A 131 -5.45 6.70 3.57
N LYS A 132 -6.73 6.67 3.94
CA LYS A 132 -7.23 7.36 5.13
C LYS A 132 -6.51 6.87 6.39
N LEU A 133 -6.45 5.55 6.59
CA LEU A 133 -5.80 4.94 7.75
C LEU A 133 -4.29 5.22 7.82
N TYR A 134 -3.63 5.32 6.66
CA TYR A 134 -2.22 5.72 6.60
C TYR A 134 -2.02 7.21 6.93
N VAL A 135 -2.88 8.09 6.42
CA VAL A 135 -2.85 9.53 6.76
C VAL A 135 -3.11 9.75 8.25
N ASP A 136 -4.03 8.99 8.83
CA ASP A 136 -4.37 9.01 10.25
C ASP A 136 -3.31 8.32 11.13
N LYS A 137 -2.20 7.85 10.54
CA LYS A 137 -1.07 7.17 11.20
C LYS A 137 -1.45 5.88 11.95
N ILE A 138 -2.56 5.28 11.57
CA ILE A 138 -2.99 3.97 12.07
C ILE A 138 -2.13 2.90 11.42
N ILE A 139 -2.08 2.88 10.08
CA ILE A 139 -1.15 2.04 9.31
C ILE A 139 0.18 2.79 9.17
N LYS A 140 1.29 2.08 9.30
CA LYS A 140 2.65 2.62 9.17
C LYS A 140 3.37 2.05 7.95
N ASP A 141 4.55 2.59 7.68
CA ASP A 141 5.42 2.14 6.58
C ASP A 141 5.74 0.63 6.69
N GLU A 142 5.97 0.10 7.90
CA GLU A 142 6.24 -1.34 8.09
C GLU A 142 5.08 -2.22 7.63
N ASP A 143 3.84 -1.81 7.93
CA ASP A 143 2.63 -2.54 7.57
C ASP A 143 2.42 -2.52 6.04
N LEU A 144 2.64 -1.36 5.39
CA LEU A 144 2.56 -1.25 3.93
C LEU A 144 3.66 -2.05 3.23
N LYS A 145 4.84 -2.12 3.82
CA LYS A 145 5.97 -2.90 3.29
C LYS A 145 5.67 -4.40 3.32
N ASP A 146 4.98 -4.91 4.33
CA ASP A 146 4.59 -6.32 4.38
C ASP A 146 3.54 -6.67 3.30
N LEU A 147 2.69 -5.71 2.93
CA LEU A 147 1.65 -5.82 1.89
C LEU A 147 2.12 -5.55 0.45
N TRP A 148 3.43 -5.56 0.19
CA TRP A 148 3.96 -5.11 -1.10
C TRP A 148 3.50 -5.95 -2.29
N ARG A 149 3.26 -7.25 -2.09
CA ARG A 149 2.83 -8.18 -3.15
C ARG A 149 1.41 -7.94 -3.61
N GLU A 150 0.58 -7.37 -2.74
CA GLU A 150 -0.82 -7.10 -2.98
C GLU A 150 -1.02 -5.66 -3.49
N ILE A 151 -0.15 -4.73 -3.06
CA ILE A 151 -0.28 -3.30 -3.36
C ILE A 151 0.45 -2.91 -4.65
N ILE A 152 1.73 -3.28 -4.79
CA ILE A 152 2.57 -2.74 -5.88
C ILE A 152 2.12 -3.20 -7.28
N PRO A 153 1.59 -4.43 -7.50
CA PRO A 153 1.17 -4.85 -8.84
C PRO A 153 0.16 -3.92 -9.53
N PHE A 154 -0.63 -3.15 -8.76
CA PHE A 154 -1.56 -2.16 -9.31
C PHE A 154 -0.87 -0.99 -10.03
N MET A 155 0.43 -0.77 -9.81
CA MET A 155 1.19 0.26 -10.51
C MET A 155 1.78 -0.19 -11.85
N ARG A 156 1.68 -1.48 -12.19
CA ARG A 156 2.35 -2.06 -13.36
C ARG A 156 1.39 -2.41 -14.48
N ALA A 157 1.94 -2.53 -15.69
CA ALA A 157 1.27 -3.14 -16.83
C ALA A 157 -0.06 -2.42 -17.19
N GLY A 158 -0.05 -1.09 -17.28
CA GLY A 158 -1.20 -0.31 -17.74
C GLY A 158 -2.40 -0.21 -16.77
N LYS A 159 -2.29 -0.79 -15.56
CA LYS A 159 -3.43 -0.87 -14.62
C LYS A 159 -3.86 0.51 -14.14
N ILE A 160 -2.94 1.42 -13.80
CA ILE A 160 -3.30 2.78 -13.37
C ILE A 160 -4.01 3.55 -14.49
N GLU A 161 -3.54 3.43 -15.72
CA GLU A 161 -4.12 4.05 -16.91
C GLU A 161 -5.53 3.51 -17.16
N PHE A 162 -5.73 2.21 -16.98
CA PHE A 162 -7.05 1.61 -16.99
C PHE A 162 -7.95 2.19 -15.89
N PHE A 163 -7.49 2.21 -14.63
CA PHE A 163 -8.27 2.76 -13.52
C PHE A 163 -8.62 4.25 -13.76
N ILE A 164 -7.69 5.05 -14.29
CA ILE A 164 -7.90 6.46 -14.60
C ILE A 164 -8.92 6.63 -15.74
N SER A 165 -8.81 5.82 -16.79
CA SER A 165 -9.78 5.87 -17.89
C SER A 165 -11.17 5.39 -17.48
N TYR A 166 -11.27 4.49 -16.49
CA TYR A 166 -12.54 3.96 -15.98
C TYR A 166 -13.22 4.88 -14.95
N PHE A 167 -12.49 5.37 -13.94
CA PHE A 167 -13.03 6.17 -12.83
C PHE A 167 -12.77 7.67 -12.94
N GLY A 168 -11.74 8.08 -13.68
CA GLY A 168 -11.21 9.43 -13.67
C GLY A 168 -10.01 9.58 -12.74
N GLU A 169 -9.15 10.58 -13.02
CA GLU A 169 -7.87 10.77 -12.34
C GLU A 169 -8.03 11.04 -10.83
N ASP A 170 -9.02 11.83 -10.45
CA ASP A 170 -9.23 12.21 -9.04
C ASP A 170 -9.58 11.02 -8.15
N ASP A 171 -10.40 10.10 -8.68
CA ASP A 171 -10.87 8.95 -7.93
C ASP A 171 -9.76 7.94 -7.65
N VAL A 172 -8.76 7.87 -8.53
CA VAL A 172 -7.65 6.89 -8.53
C VAL A 172 -6.44 7.35 -7.70
N LYS A 173 -6.38 8.64 -7.32
CA LYS A 173 -5.34 9.19 -6.41
C LYS A 173 -5.03 8.33 -5.18
N PRO A 174 -6.00 7.71 -4.49
CA PRO A 174 -5.73 6.85 -3.34
C PRO A 174 -4.91 5.60 -3.68
N ILE A 175 -5.19 4.96 -4.82
CA ILE A 175 -4.44 3.80 -5.31
C ILE A 175 -2.98 4.20 -5.50
N ILE A 176 -2.75 5.24 -6.30
CA ILE A 176 -1.41 5.77 -6.59
C ILE A 176 -0.68 6.15 -5.29
N SER A 177 -1.37 6.84 -4.37
CA SER A 177 -0.79 7.30 -3.10
C SER A 177 -0.28 6.13 -2.26
N ILE A 178 -1.11 5.09 -2.08
CA ILE A 178 -0.74 3.93 -1.27
C ILE A 178 0.38 3.12 -1.93
N CYS A 179 0.31 2.91 -3.25
CA CYS A 179 1.39 2.21 -3.94
C CYS A 179 2.71 2.95 -3.82
N LEU A 180 2.74 4.28 -3.97
CA LEU A 180 3.96 5.06 -3.79
C LEU A 180 4.49 5.03 -2.34
N HIS A 181 3.61 5.01 -1.34
CA HIS A 181 4.02 4.83 0.05
C HIS A 181 4.56 3.44 0.34
N CYS A 182 3.96 2.40 -0.24
CA CYS A 182 4.43 1.02 -0.14
C CYS A 182 5.81 0.85 -0.80
N ILE A 183 6.01 1.42 -1.99
CA ILE A 183 7.31 1.44 -2.68
C ILE A 183 8.36 2.15 -1.81
N TYR A 184 8.04 3.36 -1.31
CA TYR A 184 8.95 4.11 -0.45
C TYR A 184 9.33 3.30 0.81
N ALA A 185 8.34 2.70 1.48
CA ALA A 185 8.55 1.89 2.67
C ALA A 185 9.45 0.67 2.39
N SER A 186 9.18 -0.04 1.29
CA SER A 186 9.95 -1.19 0.82
C SER A 186 11.42 -0.86 0.53
N LEU A 187 11.65 0.29 -0.11
CA LEU A 187 12.99 0.77 -0.42
C LEU A 187 13.72 1.24 0.84
N LYS A 188 13.05 2.01 1.71
CA LYS A 188 13.62 2.51 2.97
C LYS A 188 14.05 1.38 3.91
N SER A 189 13.32 0.27 3.93
CA SER A 189 13.66 -0.89 4.76
C SER A 189 14.64 -1.87 4.09
N HIS A 190 15.13 -1.57 2.89
CA HIS A 190 15.96 -2.48 2.08
C HIS A 190 15.33 -3.88 1.90
N HIS A 191 14.00 -3.95 1.71
CA HIS A 191 13.34 -5.24 1.51
C HIS A 191 13.77 -5.83 0.16
N GLU A 192 14.60 -6.87 0.18
CA GLU A 192 15.30 -7.36 -1.02
C GLU A 192 14.34 -7.78 -2.15
N SER A 193 13.33 -8.60 -1.84
CA SER A 193 12.37 -9.08 -2.85
C SER A 193 11.54 -7.95 -3.47
N ALA A 194 11.01 -7.05 -2.64
CA ALA A 194 10.27 -5.88 -3.11
C ALA A 194 11.16 -4.96 -3.95
N THR A 195 12.41 -4.74 -3.53
CA THR A 195 13.38 -3.89 -4.25
C THR A 195 13.71 -4.47 -5.62
N LYS A 196 13.94 -5.79 -5.73
CA LYS A 196 14.13 -6.47 -7.01
C LYS A 196 12.89 -6.34 -7.92
N TYR A 197 11.70 -6.52 -7.35
CA TYR A 197 10.45 -6.36 -8.09
C TYR A 197 10.27 -4.92 -8.61
N ILE A 198 10.53 -3.91 -7.77
CA ILE A 198 10.47 -2.48 -8.14
C ILE A 198 11.55 -2.13 -9.19
N ALA A 199 12.74 -2.72 -9.11
CA ALA A 199 13.80 -2.47 -10.08
C ALA A 199 13.40 -2.95 -11.49
N ASN A 200 12.75 -4.12 -11.59
CA ASN A 200 12.25 -4.68 -12.85
C ASN A 200 11.09 -3.87 -13.44
N MET A 201 10.39 -3.07 -12.64
CA MET A 201 9.34 -2.18 -13.13
C MET A 201 9.87 -1.11 -14.08
N LYS A 202 11.11 -0.63 -13.87
CA LYS A 202 11.72 0.45 -14.66
C LYS A 202 11.97 0.09 -16.11
N SER A 203 12.25 -1.18 -16.39
CA SER A 203 12.58 -1.65 -17.74
C SER A 203 11.34 -1.80 -18.63
N GLU A 204 10.15 -1.84 -18.04
CA GLU A 204 8.92 -2.24 -18.76
C GLU A 204 7.86 -1.13 -18.84
N ASP A 205 7.83 -0.14 -17.92
CA ASP A 205 6.76 0.88 -17.86
C ASP A 205 7.30 2.33 -18.02
N VAL A 206 7.13 2.91 -19.23
CA VAL A 206 7.48 4.31 -19.57
C VAL A 206 6.59 5.34 -18.86
N ASP A 207 5.42 4.95 -18.36
CA ASP A 207 4.44 5.86 -17.76
C ASP A 207 4.57 6.05 -16.24
N PHE A 208 5.32 5.20 -15.54
CA PHE A 208 5.54 5.31 -14.08
C PHE A 208 6.17 6.66 -13.69
N GLU A 209 7.17 7.09 -14.47
CA GLU A 209 7.87 8.35 -14.25
C GLU A 209 6.95 9.57 -14.48
N ARG A 210 6.06 9.48 -15.48
CA ARG A 210 5.08 10.52 -15.81
C ARG A 210 4.09 10.74 -14.66
N TYR A 211 3.59 9.67 -14.04
CA TYR A 211 2.64 9.77 -12.93
C TYR A 211 3.28 10.31 -11.65
N ILE A 212 4.49 9.86 -11.32
CA ILE A 212 5.23 10.40 -10.17
C ILE A 212 5.49 11.90 -10.37
N ARG A 213 5.88 12.32 -11.59
CA ARG A 213 6.12 13.72 -11.93
C ARG A 213 4.86 14.59 -11.85
N LYS A 214 3.67 14.06 -12.11
CA LYS A 214 2.39 14.83 -12.05
C LYS A 214 1.68 14.80 -10.70
N SER A 215 1.89 13.77 -9.88
CA SER A 215 1.20 13.66 -8.58
C SER A 215 1.54 14.82 -7.65
N SER A 216 0.51 15.54 -7.20
CA SER A 216 0.56 16.63 -6.19
C SER A 216 0.39 16.13 -4.76
N ASN A 217 -0.07 14.89 -4.58
CA ASN A 217 -0.44 14.32 -3.28
C ASN A 217 0.73 13.67 -2.54
N VAL A 218 1.86 13.46 -3.21
CA VAL A 218 3.09 12.97 -2.58
C VAL A 218 3.98 14.17 -2.29
N LYS A 219 4.29 14.40 -0.99
CA LYS A 219 5.21 15.46 -0.57
C LYS A 219 6.46 15.46 -1.46
N PHE A 220 6.87 16.64 -1.91
CA PHE A 220 7.98 16.88 -2.84
C PHE A 220 9.24 16.04 -2.55
N LEU A 221 9.53 15.78 -1.28
CA LEU A 221 10.68 14.99 -0.82
C LEU A 221 10.54 13.48 -1.08
N LYS A 222 9.37 12.88 -0.82
CA LYS A 222 9.10 11.47 -1.19
C LYS A 222 9.16 11.28 -2.71
N LYS A 223 8.70 12.28 -3.47
CA LYS A 223 8.78 12.32 -4.94
C LYS A 223 10.23 12.42 -5.44
N LYS A 224 11.07 13.25 -4.82
CA LYS A 224 12.50 13.37 -5.14
C LYS A 224 13.29 12.08 -4.83
N VAL A 225 12.97 11.42 -3.72
CA VAL A 225 13.57 10.13 -3.35
C VAL A 225 13.14 9.04 -4.32
N ILE A 226 11.85 8.93 -4.64
CA ILE A 226 11.37 7.94 -5.62
C ILE A 226 11.97 8.21 -7.01
N LEU A 227 12.05 9.46 -7.47
CA LEU A 227 12.67 9.81 -8.76
C LEU A 227 14.19 9.59 -8.79
N LYS A 228 14.92 9.92 -7.71
CA LYS A 228 16.36 9.62 -7.59
C LYS A 228 16.60 8.11 -7.58
N LEU A 229 15.79 7.35 -6.85
CA LEU A 229 15.87 5.89 -6.79
C LEU A 229 15.44 5.25 -8.10
N LEU A 230 14.54 5.87 -8.87
CA LEU A 230 14.15 5.46 -10.22
C LEU A 230 15.24 5.66 -11.28
N ASN A 231 16.11 6.64 -11.11
CA ASN A 231 17.22 6.88 -12.04
C ASN A 231 18.53 6.16 -11.65
N ALA A 232 18.57 5.49 -10.49
CA ALA A 232 19.68 4.64 -10.11
C ALA A 232 19.62 3.31 -10.89
N SER A 233 20.57 3.11 -11.81
CA SER A 233 20.72 1.92 -12.64
C SER A 233 21.28 0.70 -11.89
N ASP A 234 21.71 0.86 -10.65
CA ASP A 234 22.44 -0.17 -9.91
C ASP A 234 22.02 -0.18 -8.43
N VAL A 235 21.68 -1.36 -7.90
CA VAL A 235 21.13 -1.58 -6.54
C VAL A 235 22.05 -1.00 -5.46
N ASN A 236 23.37 -0.99 -5.70
CA ASN A 236 24.35 -0.44 -4.77
C ASN A 236 24.28 1.09 -4.65
N ARG A 237 23.89 1.81 -5.71
CA ARG A 237 23.64 3.27 -5.66
C ARG A 237 22.36 3.65 -4.91
N TYR A 238 21.47 2.69 -4.62
CA TYR A 238 20.25 2.95 -3.84
C TYR A 238 20.57 3.17 -2.37
N ILE A 239 21.57 2.45 -1.84
CA ILE A 239 22.03 2.58 -0.45
C ILE A 239 22.62 3.98 -0.25
N ASP A 240 23.43 4.45 -1.19
CA ASP A 240 24.05 5.78 -1.14
C ASP A 240 23.02 6.92 -1.21
N VAL A 241 22.00 6.80 -2.09
CA VAL A 241 20.94 7.83 -2.21
C VAL A 241 20.03 7.88 -0.97
N ILE A 242 19.79 6.74 -0.32
CA ILE A 242 19.04 6.68 0.95
C ILE A 242 19.89 7.27 2.08
N ALA A 243 21.18 6.95 2.14
CA ALA A 243 22.13 7.52 3.09
C ALA A 243 22.21 9.06 2.98
N GLU A 244 22.30 9.59 1.76
CA GLU A 244 22.34 11.02 1.44
C GLU A 244 21.05 11.76 1.88
N ALA A 245 19.89 11.07 1.83
CA ALA A 245 18.60 11.60 2.27
C ALA A 245 18.42 11.55 3.80
N SER A 246 19.03 10.59 4.49
CA SER A 246 19.07 10.53 5.97
C SER A 246 19.97 11.61 6.58
N GLU A 247 21.11 11.93 5.97
CA GLU A 247 22.07 12.93 6.49
C GLU A 247 21.56 14.37 6.40
N THR A 248 20.58 14.64 5.53
CA THR A 248 20.02 15.98 5.32
C THR A 248 18.78 16.31 6.18
N ASN A 249 18.42 15.48 7.16
CA ASN A 249 17.17 15.59 7.94
C ASN A 249 15.92 15.71 7.03
N ILE A 250 15.95 14.97 5.93
CA ILE A 250 14.87 14.87 4.93
C ILE A 250 13.93 13.68 5.23
N ILE A 251 14.18 12.93 6.31
CA ILE A 251 13.41 11.77 6.80
C ILE A 251 12.53 12.14 8.00
#